data_AF-A0A959XQJ4-F1
#
_entry.id   AF-A0A959XQJ4-F1
#
_cell.length_a   1.000
_cell.length_b   1.000
_cell.length_c   1.000
_cell.angle_alpha   90.00
_cell.angle_beta   90.00
_cell.angle_gamma   90.00
#
_symmetry.space_group_name_H-M   'P 1'
#
loop_
_entity.id
_entity.type
_entity.pdbx_description
1 polymer ?
#
loop_
_entity_poly.entity_id
_entity_poly.type
_entity_poly.pdbx_seq_one_letter_code
_entity_poly.pdbx_strand_id
1 'polypeptide(L)'
;MNYQKLTLMAFMVIAITSCKKDEEVAPTNNGGSGTPTTAAVKLSYSFTNGSAAFDHNLPFTDGMGRSVRITKLKFYAHDFHLTDDADVTVGEFHDKIILVDAINGNSEFDLGTMAPEHVHNVELAFGLDSASSYGYPDQVAAPAPLNETDMTWLWNTAAGRIFIKLEGFVDNDGDNVMDTAAGDVAFQYHAIGAALDPMMGHYHIHQDVTAGSTFTIGLKLD
;
A
#
# COMPACT_ATOMS: atom_id res chain seq x y z
N MET A 1 61.57 -65.22 -30.59
CA MET A 1 62.62 -64.19 -30.43
C MET A 1 61.92 -62.84 -30.47
N ASN A 2 61.89 -62.19 -29.31
CA ASN A 2 61.20 -60.93 -29.04
C ASN A 2 62.09 -59.73 -29.35
N TYR A 3 61.41 -58.60 -29.52
CA TYR A 3 61.80 -57.35 -30.13
C TYR A 3 62.75 -56.45 -29.32
N GLN A 4 63.37 -55.54 -30.09
CA GLN A 4 63.63 -54.12 -29.82
C GLN A 4 64.69 -53.72 -28.77
N LYS A 5 65.60 -52.85 -29.23
CA LYS A 5 65.73 -51.45 -28.79
C LYS A 5 66.73 -50.71 -29.69
N LEU A 6 66.28 -49.65 -30.35
CA LEU A 6 67.16 -48.54 -30.72
C LEU A 6 66.38 -47.24 -30.62
N THR A 7 66.81 -46.42 -29.67
CA THR A 7 66.30 -45.11 -29.32
C THR A 7 66.81 -44.08 -30.33
N LEU A 8 65.94 -43.20 -30.83
CA LEU A 8 66.38 -41.98 -31.52
C LEU A 8 65.58 -40.79 -30.99
N MET A 9 66.33 -39.83 -30.48
CA MET A 9 65.90 -38.57 -29.87
C MET A 9 65.60 -37.58 -31.01
N ALA A 10 64.39 -36.99 -31.03
CA ALA A 10 64.01 -35.98 -32.02
C ALA A 10 63.68 -34.65 -31.32
N PHE A 11 64.38 -33.62 -31.78
CA PHE A 11 64.29 -32.22 -31.38
C PHE A 11 62.92 -31.63 -31.74
N MET A 12 62.29 -30.94 -30.78
CA MET A 12 61.02 -30.23 -30.95
C MET A 12 61.30 -28.77 -31.36
N VAL A 13 60.90 -28.40 -32.58
CA VAL A 13 60.91 -27.01 -33.06
C VAL A 13 59.52 -26.41 -32.80
N ILE A 14 59.48 -25.34 -32.01
CA ILE A 14 58.26 -24.58 -31.70
C ILE A 14 58.05 -23.54 -32.80
N ALA A 15 56.96 -23.66 -33.56
CA ALA A 15 56.49 -22.62 -34.47
C ALA A 15 55.41 -21.79 -33.77
N ILE A 16 55.70 -20.50 -33.57
CA ILE A 16 54.78 -19.47 -33.08
C ILE A 16 53.88 -18.99 -34.22
N THR A 17 52.60 -19.34 -34.18
CA THR A 17 51.57 -18.70 -35.03
C THR A 17 50.92 -17.56 -34.26
N SER A 18 51.11 -16.36 -34.76
CA SER A 18 50.48 -15.11 -34.31
C SER A 18 48.96 -15.15 -34.50
N CYS A 19 48.21 -15.43 -33.44
CA CYS A 19 46.80 -15.03 -33.35
C CYS A 19 46.75 -13.54 -32.96
N LYS A 20 46.06 -12.75 -33.79
CA LYS A 20 45.78 -11.34 -33.52
C LYS A 20 44.99 -11.24 -32.20
N LYS A 21 45.32 -10.24 -31.39
CA LYS A 21 44.48 -9.81 -30.27
C LYS A 21 43.11 -9.44 -30.83
N ASP A 22 42.10 -10.22 -30.46
CA ASP A 22 40.73 -9.70 -30.44
C ASP A 22 40.66 -8.69 -29.30
N GLU A 23 40.17 -7.50 -29.59
CA GLU A 23 39.86 -6.51 -28.58
C GLU A 23 38.83 -7.11 -27.63
N GLU A 24 39.17 -7.15 -26.35
CA GLU A 24 38.28 -7.54 -25.28
C GLU A 24 37.14 -6.52 -25.26
N VAL A 25 36.00 -6.90 -25.85
CA VAL A 25 34.73 -6.21 -25.61
C VAL A 25 34.47 -6.39 -24.12
N ALA A 26 34.63 -5.30 -23.37
CA ALA A 26 34.26 -5.24 -21.97
C ALA A 26 32.88 -5.88 -21.79
N PRO A 27 32.64 -6.68 -20.74
CA PRO A 27 31.31 -7.22 -20.48
C PRO A 27 30.36 -6.04 -20.38
N THR A 28 29.50 -5.88 -21.39
CA THR A 28 28.34 -5.02 -21.26
C THR A 28 27.54 -5.63 -20.13
N ASN A 29 27.45 -4.91 -19.01
CA ASN A 29 26.46 -5.16 -17.98
C ASN A 29 25.09 -5.11 -18.65
N ASN A 30 24.63 -6.24 -19.18
CA ASN A 30 23.23 -6.49 -19.40
C ASN A 30 22.64 -6.53 -18.00
N GLY A 31 22.12 -5.39 -17.56
CA GLY A 31 21.25 -5.32 -16.39
C GLY A 31 20.24 -6.46 -16.51
N GLY A 32 20.25 -7.37 -15.54
CA GLY A 32 19.54 -8.63 -15.62
C GLY A 32 18.07 -8.40 -15.93
N SER A 33 17.68 -8.65 -17.18
CA SER A 33 16.28 -8.85 -17.55
C SER A 33 15.92 -10.27 -17.14
N GLY A 34 15.86 -10.53 -15.84
CA GLY A 34 15.22 -11.74 -15.33
C GLY A 34 13.74 -11.68 -15.66
N THR A 35 13.15 -12.80 -16.10
CA THR A 35 11.71 -12.95 -16.19
C THR A 35 11.11 -12.63 -14.82
N PRO A 36 10.14 -11.71 -14.72
CA PRO A 36 9.49 -11.41 -13.44
C PRO A 36 8.93 -12.69 -12.81
N THR A 37 9.12 -12.85 -11.51
CA THR A 37 8.59 -13.99 -10.74
C THR A 37 7.44 -13.59 -9.80
N THR A 38 7.17 -12.30 -9.67
CA THR A 38 6.13 -11.74 -8.79
C THR A 38 5.33 -10.65 -9.49
N ALA A 39 4.17 -10.32 -8.94
CA ALA A 39 3.37 -9.15 -9.29
C ALA A 39 3.43 -8.10 -8.18
N ALA A 40 3.36 -6.82 -8.54
CA ALA A 40 3.16 -5.76 -7.56
C ALA A 40 1.72 -5.75 -7.06
N VAL A 41 1.52 -5.56 -5.76
CA VAL A 41 0.20 -5.46 -5.13
C VAL A 41 -0.01 -4.04 -4.63
N LYS A 42 -1.11 -3.44 -5.08
CA LYS A 42 -1.55 -2.10 -4.70
C LYS A 42 -2.96 -2.15 -4.14
N LEU A 43 -3.27 -1.18 -3.31
CA LEU A 43 -4.63 -0.86 -2.90
C LEU A 43 -5.04 0.48 -3.50
N SER A 44 -6.28 0.58 -3.96
CA SER A 44 -6.88 1.82 -4.43
C SER A 44 -8.19 2.09 -3.70
N TYR A 45 -8.38 3.28 -3.16
CA TYR A 45 -9.66 3.73 -2.59
C TYR A 45 -10.37 4.70 -3.52
N SER A 46 -11.67 4.50 -3.66
CA SER A 46 -12.60 5.45 -4.27
C SER A 46 -13.73 5.74 -3.29
N PHE A 47 -14.08 7.02 -3.16
CA PHE A 47 -15.18 7.48 -2.32
C PHE A 47 -16.38 7.82 -3.20
N THR A 48 -17.57 7.45 -2.74
CA THR A 48 -18.84 7.76 -3.39
C THR A 48 -19.83 8.39 -2.44
N ASN A 49 -20.86 9.00 -3.03
CA ASN A 49 -22.08 9.38 -2.35
C ASN A 49 -23.24 8.78 -3.16
N GLY A 50 -23.73 7.64 -2.70
CA GLY A 50 -24.58 6.74 -3.47
C GLY A 50 -23.90 6.26 -4.75
N SER A 51 -24.47 6.65 -5.90
CA SER A 51 -23.94 6.28 -7.22
C SER A 51 -22.92 7.28 -7.77
N ALA A 52 -22.81 8.47 -7.20
CA ALA A 52 -21.91 9.52 -7.67
C ALA A 52 -20.52 9.41 -7.01
N ALA A 53 -19.48 9.89 -7.69
CA ALA A 53 -18.19 10.10 -7.06
C ALA A 53 -18.33 11.13 -5.93
N PHE A 54 -17.69 10.87 -4.79
CA PHE A 54 -17.64 11.82 -3.70
C PHE A 54 -16.77 13.01 -4.09
N ASP A 55 -17.33 14.22 -4.00
CA ASP A 55 -16.61 15.47 -4.17
C ASP A 55 -16.72 16.27 -2.86
N HIS A 56 -15.62 16.37 -2.13
CA HIS A 56 -15.58 17.09 -0.86
C HIS A 56 -15.83 18.60 -1.00
N ASN A 57 -15.77 19.15 -2.22
CA ASN A 57 -16.08 20.55 -2.47
C ASN A 57 -17.59 20.80 -2.55
N LEU A 58 -18.39 19.74 -2.72
CA LEU A 58 -19.83 19.81 -2.80
C LEU A 58 -20.47 19.39 -1.46
N PRO A 59 -21.58 20.03 -1.09
CA PRO A 59 -22.36 19.58 0.06
C PRO A 59 -23.13 18.31 -0.32
N PHE A 60 -23.40 17.47 0.67
CA PHE A 60 -24.35 16.36 0.54
C PHE A 60 -25.39 16.41 1.65
N THR A 61 -26.49 15.70 1.43
CA THR A 61 -27.59 15.62 2.39
C THR A 61 -27.34 14.48 3.37
N ASP A 62 -27.30 14.80 4.66
CA ASP A 62 -27.17 13.77 5.69
C ASP A 62 -28.50 13.02 5.95
N GLY A 63 -28.47 12.02 6.82
CA GLY A 63 -29.65 11.22 7.18
C GLY A 63 -30.77 12.01 7.89
N MET A 64 -30.52 13.26 8.28
CA MET A 64 -31.50 14.17 8.89
C MET A 64 -32.02 15.22 7.89
N GLY A 65 -31.59 15.18 6.62
CA GLY A 65 -31.99 16.14 5.60
C GLY A 65 -31.22 17.45 5.62
N ARG A 66 -30.09 17.54 6.34
CA ARG A 66 -29.26 18.75 6.44
C ARG A 66 -28.22 18.77 5.33
N SER A 67 -27.87 19.96 4.84
CA SER A 67 -26.72 20.16 3.96
C SER A 67 -25.44 20.09 4.77
N VAL A 68 -24.54 19.18 4.41
CA VAL A 68 -23.31 18.89 5.15
C VAL A 68 -22.13 18.92 4.20
N ARG A 69 -21.04 19.54 4.64
CA ARG A 69 -19.74 19.48 3.97
C ARG A 69 -18.73 18.74 4.84
N ILE A 70 -18.06 17.76 4.25
CA ILE A 70 -16.90 17.11 4.86
C ILE A 70 -15.64 17.86 4.45
N THR A 71 -14.89 18.32 5.44
CA THR A 71 -13.61 19.02 5.23
C THR A 71 -12.41 18.15 5.59
N LYS A 72 -12.64 17.04 6.29
CA LYS A 72 -11.61 16.04 6.60
C LYS A 72 -12.22 14.66 6.72
N LEU A 73 -11.62 13.69 6.03
CA LEU A 73 -11.84 12.27 6.24
C LEU A 73 -10.50 11.56 6.09
N LYS A 74 -9.96 11.10 7.21
CA LYS A 74 -8.74 10.29 7.25
C LYS A 74 -8.95 9.05 8.09
N PHE A 75 -8.36 7.93 7.70
CA PHE A 75 -8.38 6.71 8.52
C PHE A 75 -7.20 5.81 8.21
N TYR A 76 -6.82 5.02 9.20
CA TYR A 76 -5.84 3.96 9.02
C TYR A 76 -6.49 2.66 8.53
N ALA A 77 -5.75 1.90 7.73
CA ALA A 77 -6.05 0.50 7.47
C ALA A 77 -4.78 -0.34 7.50
N HIS A 78 -4.89 -1.59 7.92
CA HIS A 78 -3.76 -2.52 8.02
C HIS A 78 -4.24 -3.98 7.88
N ASP A 79 -3.33 -4.94 8.10
CA ASP A 79 -3.64 -6.37 8.17
C ASP A 79 -4.23 -6.96 6.89
N PHE A 80 -3.64 -6.62 5.74
CA PHE A 80 -4.14 -7.10 4.45
C PHE A 80 -3.82 -8.59 4.26
N HIS A 81 -4.86 -9.39 4.09
CA HIS A 81 -4.80 -10.84 3.90
C HIS A 81 -5.58 -11.24 2.65
N LEU A 82 -4.96 -12.02 1.77
CA LEU A 82 -5.54 -12.46 0.50
C LEU A 82 -5.67 -13.98 0.50
N THR A 83 -6.83 -14.49 0.11
CA THR A 83 -7.08 -15.94 -0.02
C THR A 83 -7.63 -16.34 -1.39
N ASP A 84 -7.44 -17.60 -1.77
CA ASP A 84 -8.01 -18.22 -2.97
C ASP A 84 -9.41 -18.82 -2.72
N ASP A 85 -9.96 -19.52 -3.73
CA ASP A 85 -11.27 -20.20 -3.65
C ASP A 85 -11.36 -21.30 -2.58
N ALA A 86 -10.23 -21.79 -2.08
CA ALA A 86 -10.13 -22.84 -1.09
C ALA A 86 -9.79 -22.29 0.31
N ASP A 87 -9.91 -20.98 0.50
CA ASP A 87 -9.50 -20.24 1.70
C ASP A 87 -8.01 -20.43 2.06
N VAL A 88 -7.18 -20.75 1.06
CA VAL A 88 -5.73 -20.82 1.22
C VAL A 88 -5.15 -19.42 1.08
N THR A 89 -4.29 -19.03 2.01
CA THR A 89 -3.58 -17.75 1.96
C THR A 89 -2.63 -17.69 0.77
N VAL A 90 -2.78 -16.65 -0.04
CA VAL A 90 -1.98 -16.40 -1.26
C VAL A 90 -1.17 -15.11 -1.19
N GLY A 91 -1.48 -14.23 -0.23
CA GLY A 91 -0.72 -13.02 0.05
C GLY A 91 -0.99 -12.48 1.45
N GLU A 92 0.07 -12.06 2.14
CA GLU A 92 -0.01 -11.45 3.47
C GLU A 92 0.83 -10.17 3.50
N PHE A 93 0.22 -9.08 3.97
CA PHE A 93 0.87 -7.79 4.11
C PHE A 93 0.61 -7.18 5.51
N HIS A 94 0.76 -8.00 6.55
CA HIS A 94 0.49 -7.61 7.95
C HIS A 94 1.28 -6.39 8.42
N ASP A 95 2.53 -6.23 7.96
CA ASP A 95 3.39 -5.10 8.31
C ASP A 95 3.02 -3.80 7.57
N LYS A 96 2.03 -3.84 6.67
CA LYS A 96 1.60 -2.66 5.93
C LYS A 96 0.48 -1.96 6.66
N ILE A 97 0.77 -0.72 7.02
CA ILE A 97 -0.21 0.24 7.53
C ILE A 97 -0.27 1.38 6.51
N ILE A 98 -1.48 1.75 6.14
CA ILE A 98 -1.73 2.88 5.25
C ILE A 98 -2.57 3.92 5.98
N LEU A 99 -2.40 5.18 5.57
CA LEU A 99 -3.25 6.28 5.98
C LEU A 99 -3.97 6.80 4.75
N VAL A 100 -5.28 6.60 4.71
CA VAL A 100 -6.14 7.14 3.67
C VAL A 100 -6.50 8.57 4.03
N ASP A 101 -6.40 9.47 3.04
CA ASP A 101 -6.81 10.87 3.13
C ASP A 101 -7.73 11.17 1.94
N ALA A 102 -9.04 11.14 2.19
CA ALA A 102 -10.06 11.26 1.15
C ALA A 102 -10.08 12.66 0.50
N ILE A 103 -9.47 13.65 1.15
CA ILE A 103 -9.52 15.05 0.70
C ILE A 103 -8.28 15.39 -0.13
N ASN A 104 -7.11 14.88 0.28
CA ASN A 104 -5.84 15.20 -0.38
C ASN A 104 -5.46 14.27 -1.54
N GLY A 105 -6.38 13.39 -1.98
CA GLY A 105 -6.24 12.65 -3.24
C GLY A 105 -5.29 11.46 -3.23
N ASN A 106 -4.77 11.05 -2.07
CA ASN A 106 -4.04 9.79 -1.93
C ASN A 106 -5.02 8.62 -1.99
N SER A 107 -5.22 8.08 -3.19
CA SER A 107 -6.07 6.91 -3.40
C SER A 107 -5.29 5.61 -3.55
N GLU A 108 -4.02 5.64 -3.95
CA GLU A 108 -3.23 4.43 -4.22
C GLU A 108 -2.10 4.19 -3.22
N PHE A 109 -1.95 2.94 -2.78
CA PHE A 109 -0.96 2.50 -1.79
C PHE A 109 -0.26 1.23 -2.24
N ASP A 110 1.06 1.18 -2.13
CA ASP A 110 1.85 -0.02 -2.41
C ASP A 110 1.84 -0.95 -1.19
N LEU A 111 1.32 -2.17 -1.35
CA LEU A 111 1.31 -3.20 -0.30
C LEU A 111 2.51 -4.13 -0.39
N GLY A 112 3.06 -4.34 -1.58
CA GLY A 112 4.25 -5.16 -1.77
C GLY A 112 4.17 -5.97 -3.06
N THR A 113 4.60 -7.22 -2.99
CA THR A 113 4.55 -8.14 -4.13
C THR A 113 4.06 -9.52 -3.71
N MET A 114 3.41 -10.24 -4.62
CA MET A 114 2.97 -11.63 -4.41
C MET A 114 3.38 -12.53 -5.59
N ALA A 115 3.40 -13.84 -5.37
CA ALA A 115 3.53 -14.80 -6.45
C ALA A 115 2.27 -14.80 -7.33
N PRO A 116 2.35 -15.22 -8.60
CA PRO A 116 1.18 -15.41 -9.45
C PRO A 116 0.23 -16.43 -8.83
N GLU A 117 -1.05 -16.06 -8.67
CA GLU A 117 -2.08 -16.91 -8.07
C GLU A 117 -3.49 -16.37 -8.37
N HIS A 118 -4.54 -17.17 -8.13
CA HIS A 118 -5.92 -16.71 -8.10
C HIS A 118 -6.27 -16.11 -6.73
N VAL A 119 -6.67 -14.84 -6.71
CA VAL A 119 -7.24 -14.19 -5.51
C VAL A 119 -8.76 -14.30 -5.60
N HIS A 120 -9.39 -14.72 -4.50
CA HIS A 120 -10.85 -14.73 -4.29
C HIS A 120 -11.26 -13.72 -3.21
N ASN A 121 -10.56 -13.65 -2.09
CA ASN A 121 -10.92 -12.76 -0.98
C ASN A 121 -9.79 -11.83 -0.60
N VAL A 122 -10.18 -10.65 -0.14
CA VAL A 122 -9.31 -9.70 0.55
C VAL A 122 -9.94 -9.36 1.90
N GLU A 123 -9.17 -9.54 2.96
CA GLU A 123 -9.49 -9.10 4.30
C GLU A 123 -8.53 -7.98 4.70
N LEU A 124 -9.03 -7.00 5.45
CA LEU A 124 -8.24 -5.91 6.01
C LEU A 124 -8.92 -5.35 7.25
N ALA A 125 -8.14 -4.69 8.08
CA ALA A 125 -8.58 -4.03 9.29
C ALA A 125 -8.66 -2.51 9.08
N PHE A 126 -9.82 -1.89 9.36
CA PHE A 126 -9.96 -0.45 9.47
C PHE A 126 -9.69 0.00 10.90
N GLY A 127 -8.77 0.95 11.09
CA GLY A 127 -8.26 1.37 12.39
C GLY A 127 -6.79 0.97 12.57
N LEU A 128 -6.38 0.73 13.82
CA LEU A 128 -5.02 0.30 14.16
C LEU A 128 -5.06 -0.74 15.28
N ASP A 129 -4.19 -1.74 15.21
CA ASP A 129 -3.93 -2.59 16.36
C ASP A 129 -3.30 -1.80 17.53
N SER A 130 -3.27 -2.43 18.71
CA SER A 130 -2.73 -1.82 19.93
C SER A 130 -1.23 -1.49 19.82
N ALA A 131 -0.42 -2.34 19.19
CA ALA A 131 1.01 -2.09 19.02
C ALA A 131 1.27 -0.90 18.09
N SER A 132 0.50 -0.77 17.02
CA SER A 132 0.58 0.37 16.09
C SER A 132 0.05 1.67 16.71
N SER A 133 -1.01 1.59 17.52
CA SER A 133 -1.59 2.77 18.19
C SER A 133 -0.69 3.30 19.32
N TYR A 134 -0.16 2.42 20.18
CA TYR A 134 0.53 2.78 21.43
C TYR A 134 2.03 2.47 21.45
N GLY A 135 2.53 1.66 20.53
CA GLY A 135 3.92 1.18 20.52
C GLY A 135 4.97 2.25 20.20
N TYR A 136 4.53 3.44 19.79
CA TYR A 136 5.40 4.60 19.54
C TYR A 136 4.97 5.79 20.40
N PRO A 137 5.49 5.91 21.64
CA PRO A 137 5.14 7.01 22.56
C PRO A 137 5.57 8.38 22.05
N ASP A 138 6.71 8.45 21.33
CA ASP A 138 7.07 9.62 20.54
C ASP A 138 6.38 9.53 19.19
N GLN A 139 5.35 10.36 19.03
CA GLN A 139 4.48 10.33 17.85
C GLN A 139 5.16 10.94 16.63
N VAL A 140 6.06 11.90 16.82
CA VAL A 140 6.75 12.57 15.70
C VAL A 140 7.86 11.68 15.15
N ALA A 141 8.51 10.90 16.03
CA ALA A 141 9.57 9.96 15.64
C ALA A 141 9.07 8.59 15.14
N ALA A 142 7.75 8.34 15.15
CA ALA A 142 7.18 7.10 14.66
C ALA A 142 7.49 6.88 13.15
N PRO A 143 7.48 5.63 12.66
CA PRO A 143 7.60 5.39 11.22
C PRO A 143 6.38 5.93 10.48
N ALA A 144 6.54 6.40 9.24
CA ALA A 144 5.39 6.72 8.40
C ALA A 144 4.54 5.45 8.13
N PRO A 145 3.19 5.55 8.09
CA PRO A 145 2.37 6.77 8.23
C PRO A 145 1.92 7.07 9.68
N LEU A 146 2.52 6.42 10.69
CA LEU A 146 2.17 6.58 12.10
C LEU A 146 2.70 7.88 12.73
N ASN A 147 3.49 8.67 11.99
CA ASN A 147 3.96 9.99 12.41
C ASN A 147 3.08 11.16 11.94
N GLU A 148 1.87 10.88 11.45
CA GLU A 148 0.94 11.93 11.05
C GLU A 148 0.44 12.71 12.26
N THR A 149 0.92 13.95 12.40
CA THR A 149 0.56 14.84 13.51
C THR A 149 -0.93 15.17 13.55
N ASP A 150 -1.62 15.19 12.40
CA ASP A 150 -3.07 15.42 12.35
C ASP A 150 -3.87 14.19 12.83
N MET A 151 -3.26 13.01 12.88
CA MET A 151 -3.88 11.76 13.34
C MET A 151 -3.54 11.44 14.80
N THR A 152 -3.17 12.46 15.57
CA THR A 152 -2.89 12.28 16.98
C THR A 152 -3.15 13.53 17.82
N TRP A 153 -3.21 13.36 19.13
CA TRP A 153 -3.27 14.44 20.10
C TRP A 153 -1.90 14.62 20.76
N LEU A 154 -1.10 15.56 20.23
CA LEU A 154 0.24 15.84 20.76
C LEU A 154 0.24 16.23 22.26
N TRP A 155 -0.88 16.75 22.77
CA TRP A 155 -1.06 17.08 24.18
C TRP A 155 -1.47 15.88 25.06
N ASN A 156 -1.82 14.74 24.47
CA ASN A 156 -2.18 13.50 25.16
C ASN A 156 -1.76 12.28 24.35
N THR A 157 -0.46 12.01 24.36
CA THR A 157 0.10 10.88 23.60
C THR A 157 -0.32 9.52 24.14
N ALA A 158 -0.74 9.45 25.41
CA ALA A 158 -1.28 8.24 26.03
C ALA A 158 -2.61 7.78 25.43
N ALA A 159 -3.34 8.65 24.73
CA ALA A 159 -4.55 8.28 24.00
C ALA A 159 -4.25 7.43 22.75
N GLY A 160 -2.99 7.38 22.30
CA GLY A 160 -2.58 6.67 21.10
C GLY A 160 -2.83 7.49 19.83
N ARG A 161 -3.19 6.79 18.76
CA ARG A 161 -3.47 7.39 17.44
C ARG A 161 -4.97 7.40 17.17
N ILE A 162 -5.41 8.42 16.44
CA ILE A 162 -6.78 8.51 15.94
C ILE A 162 -6.94 7.46 14.85
N PHE A 163 -7.92 6.58 14.95
CA PHE A 163 -8.19 5.53 13.97
C PHE A 163 -8.88 6.12 12.73
N ILE A 164 -9.86 6.98 12.97
CA ILE A 164 -10.60 7.73 11.97
C ILE A 164 -10.84 9.16 12.46
N LYS A 165 -10.60 10.10 11.55
CA LYS A 165 -10.81 11.54 11.75
C LYS A 165 -11.79 12.04 10.70
N LEU A 166 -12.97 12.42 11.15
CA LEU A 166 -14.03 13.00 10.34
C LEU A 166 -14.35 14.40 10.86
N GLU A 167 -14.22 15.42 10.01
CA GLU A 167 -14.54 16.81 10.35
C GLU A 167 -15.32 17.45 9.21
N GLY A 168 -16.15 18.41 9.56
CA GLY A 168 -16.98 19.11 8.60
C GLY A 168 -17.90 20.12 9.27
N PHE A 169 -18.91 20.56 8.53
CA PHE A 169 -19.94 21.45 9.05
C PHE A 169 -21.29 21.25 8.38
N VAL A 170 -22.34 21.63 9.09
CA VAL A 170 -23.68 21.82 8.56
C VAL A 170 -23.74 23.21 7.93
N ASP A 171 -24.05 23.26 6.64
CA ASP A 171 -24.18 24.47 5.83
C ASP A 171 -25.66 24.90 5.83
N ASN A 172 -26.01 25.87 6.67
CA ASN A 172 -27.39 26.26 6.92
C ASN A 172 -27.92 27.30 5.93
N ASP A 173 -27.05 28.08 5.29
CA ASP A 173 -27.44 29.11 4.33
C ASP A 173 -27.15 28.73 2.86
N GLY A 174 -26.44 27.62 2.63
CA GLY A 174 -26.23 27.01 1.32
C GLY A 174 -25.11 27.66 0.51
N ASP A 175 -24.25 28.46 1.13
CA ASP A 175 -23.19 29.18 0.43
C ASP A 175 -21.87 28.36 0.31
N ASN A 176 -21.82 27.18 0.94
CA ASN A 176 -20.65 26.33 1.04
C ASN A 176 -19.43 27.03 1.65
N VAL A 177 -19.62 27.87 2.66
CA VAL A 177 -18.55 28.51 3.42
C VAL A 177 -18.91 28.39 4.89
N MET A 178 -18.00 27.88 5.72
CA MET A 178 -18.26 27.81 7.14
C MET A 178 -18.40 29.22 7.72
N ASP A 179 -19.63 29.63 8.05
CA ASP A 179 -19.92 30.88 8.74
C ASP A 179 -20.80 30.67 9.99
N THR A 180 -20.16 30.83 11.15
CA THR A 180 -20.88 30.78 12.44
C THR A 180 -21.89 31.92 12.63
N ALA A 181 -21.72 33.06 11.93
CA ALA A 181 -22.72 34.13 11.92
C ALA A 181 -23.92 33.77 11.02
N ALA A 182 -23.66 32.98 9.97
CA ALA A 182 -24.57 32.17 9.16
C ALA A 182 -25.53 31.27 9.97
N GLY A 183 -25.05 30.85 11.15
CA GLY A 183 -25.66 29.80 11.95
C GLY A 183 -25.12 28.41 11.62
N ASP A 184 -24.06 28.29 10.83
CA ASP A 184 -23.42 27.00 10.53
C ASP A 184 -22.82 26.35 11.77
N VAL A 185 -22.80 25.02 11.76
CA VAL A 185 -22.36 24.23 12.90
C VAL A 185 -21.29 23.25 12.47
N ALA A 186 -20.06 23.47 12.96
CA ALA A 186 -18.97 22.53 12.78
C ALA A 186 -19.20 21.25 13.59
N PHE A 187 -18.75 20.12 13.05
CA PHE A 187 -18.71 18.84 13.75
C PHE A 187 -17.32 18.20 13.63
N GLN A 188 -17.01 17.38 14.63
CA GLN A 188 -15.78 16.61 14.68
C GLN A 188 -16.09 15.23 15.27
N TYR A 189 -15.54 14.20 14.65
CA TYR A 189 -15.57 12.83 15.13
C TYR A 189 -14.16 12.25 15.01
N HIS A 190 -13.50 12.06 16.16
CA HIS A 190 -12.16 11.50 16.26
C HIS A 190 -12.25 10.22 17.09
N ALA A 191 -12.18 9.06 16.44
CA ALA A 191 -12.18 7.79 17.16
C ALA A 191 -10.77 7.47 17.63
N ILE A 192 -10.55 7.46 18.95
CA ILE A 192 -9.25 7.23 19.59
C ILE A 192 -9.44 6.56 20.95
N GLY A 193 -8.48 5.75 21.38
CA GLY A 193 -8.43 5.18 22.72
C GLY A 193 -8.42 3.66 22.79
N ALA A 194 -8.08 3.13 23.96
CA ALA A 194 -7.69 1.73 24.14
C ALA A 194 -8.84 0.73 24.11
N ALA A 195 -10.09 1.24 24.07
CA ALA A 195 -11.30 0.43 23.96
C ALA A 195 -11.79 0.29 22.50
N LEU A 196 -11.06 0.85 21.54
CA LEU A 196 -11.37 0.70 20.12
C LEU A 196 -10.59 -0.48 19.55
N ASP A 197 -11.33 -1.41 18.96
CA ASP A 197 -10.77 -2.50 18.17
C ASP A 197 -10.91 -2.17 16.68
N PRO A 198 -9.95 -2.56 15.84
CA PRO A 198 -10.08 -2.43 14.39
C PRO A 198 -11.30 -3.19 13.87
N MET A 199 -11.99 -2.60 12.90
CA MET A 199 -13.11 -3.24 12.22
C MET A 199 -12.59 -4.06 11.04
N MET A 200 -12.87 -5.37 11.03
CA MET A 200 -12.51 -6.23 9.90
C MET A 200 -13.47 -5.99 8.73
N GLY A 201 -12.90 -5.79 7.54
CA GLY A 201 -13.60 -5.74 6.26
C GLY A 201 -13.25 -6.96 5.43
N HIS A 202 -14.26 -7.55 4.78
CA HIS A 202 -14.11 -8.71 3.90
C HIS A 202 -14.66 -8.34 2.52
N TYR A 203 -13.86 -8.57 1.47
CA TYR A 203 -14.18 -8.19 0.10
C TYR A 203 -13.91 -9.37 -0.83
N HIS A 204 -14.92 -9.74 -1.62
CA HIS A 204 -14.77 -10.75 -2.67
C HIS A 204 -14.22 -10.09 -3.95
N ILE A 205 -13.10 -10.60 -4.44
CA ILE A 205 -12.41 -10.19 -5.65
C ILE A 205 -12.02 -11.46 -6.39
N HIS A 206 -12.56 -11.71 -7.57
CA HIS A 206 -12.15 -12.86 -8.40
C HIS A 206 -11.17 -12.40 -9.46
N GLN A 207 -9.86 -12.56 -9.21
CA GLN A 207 -8.84 -12.06 -10.12
C GLN A 207 -7.58 -12.93 -10.16
N ASP A 208 -7.16 -13.28 -11.37
CA ASP A 208 -5.86 -13.92 -11.62
C ASP A 208 -4.74 -12.88 -11.57
N VAL A 209 -3.71 -13.17 -10.78
CA VAL A 209 -2.50 -12.36 -10.66
C VAL A 209 -1.39 -13.00 -11.48
N THR A 210 -0.73 -12.23 -12.35
CA THR A 210 0.34 -12.73 -13.24
C THR A 210 1.67 -12.05 -12.96
N ALA A 211 2.78 -12.76 -13.12
CA ALA A 211 4.10 -12.19 -12.86
C ALA A 211 4.40 -11.01 -13.79
N GLY A 212 5.03 -9.97 -13.24
CA GLY A 212 5.32 -8.72 -13.95
C GLY A 212 4.13 -7.78 -14.09
N SER A 213 2.94 -8.15 -13.61
CA SER A 213 1.77 -7.28 -13.58
C SER A 213 1.68 -6.45 -12.29
N THR A 214 0.74 -5.50 -12.28
CA THR A 214 0.27 -4.83 -11.07
C THR A 214 -1.16 -5.30 -10.79
N PHE A 215 -1.35 -5.95 -9.65
CA PHE A 215 -2.65 -6.28 -9.09
C PHE A 215 -3.11 -5.16 -8.17
N THR A 216 -4.23 -4.51 -8.50
CA THR A 216 -4.79 -3.41 -7.70
C THR A 216 -6.10 -3.86 -7.07
N ILE A 217 -6.11 -3.90 -5.74
CA ILE A 217 -7.31 -4.10 -4.92
C ILE A 217 -8.08 -2.78 -4.92
N GLY A 218 -9.22 -2.72 -5.61
CA GLY A 218 -10.07 -1.54 -5.67
C GLY A 218 -11.17 -1.57 -4.61
N LEU A 219 -11.08 -0.72 -3.59
CA LEU A 219 -12.11 -0.56 -2.58
C LEU A 219 -12.96 0.68 -2.86
N LYS A 220 -14.28 0.49 -2.84
CA LYS A 220 -15.27 1.56 -2.98
C LYS A 220 -15.94 1.79 -1.63
N LEU A 221 -15.85 3.02 -1.13
CA LEU A 221 -16.42 3.44 0.15
C LEU A 221 -17.53 4.46 -0.11
N ASP A 222 -18.69 4.24 0.49
CA ASP A 222 -19.87 5.13 0.43
C ASP A 222 -20.15 5.72 1.82
#